data_AF-A0A355F553-F1
#
_entry.id   AF-A0A355F553-F1
#
_cell.length_a   1.000
_cell.length_b   1.000
_cell.length_c   1.000
_cell.angle_alpha   90.00
_cell.angle_beta   90.00
_cell.angle_gamma   90.00
#
_symmetry.space_group_name_H-M   'P 1'
#
loop_
_entity.id
_entity.type
_entity.pdbx_description
1 polymer ?
#
loop_
_entity_poly.entity_id
_entity_poly.type
_entity_poly.pdbx_seq_one_letter_code
_entity_poly.pdbx_strand_id
1 'polypeptide(L)'
;ELAPERDLHGLPLVQVLLVVQNAPRGGLTLPGLDLDARELSTGTSKFELSFLFTPGAEGLAGVVEFDRDRFDGATVERLAG
;
A
#
# COMPACT_ATOMS: atom_id res chain seq x y z
N GLU A 1 7.80 -37.42 -1.22
CA GLU A 1 7.40 -36.00 -1.18
C GLU A 1 8.43 -35.17 -1.91
N LEU A 2 8.00 -34.24 -2.76
CA LEU A 2 8.89 -33.25 -3.36
C LEU A 2 8.87 -32.04 -2.42
N ALA A 3 10.01 -31.73 -1.80
CA ALA A 3 10.25 -30.46 -1.13
C ALA A 3 10.79 -29.51 -2.22
N PRO A 4 9.95 -28.70 -2.88
CA PRO A 4 10.42 -27.79 -3.90
C PRO A 4 11.48 -26.85 -3.31
N GLU A 5 12.53 -26.59 -4.08
CA GLU A 5 13.60 -25.67 -3.70
C GLU A 5 12.99 -24.31 -3.40
N ARG A 6 13.31 -23.76 -2.21
CA ARG A 6 12.78 -22.46 -1.79
C ARG A 6 13.31 -21.38 -2.71
N ASP A 7 12.48 -20.95 -3.64
CA ASP A 7 12.71 -19.73 -4.38
C ASP A 7 12.63 -18.54 -3.40
N LEU A 8 13.78 -17.91 -3.14
CA LEU A 8 13.88 -16.73 -2.28
C LEU A 8 13.43 -15.45 -3.01
N HIS A 9 13.10 -15.54 -4.30
CA HIS A 9 12.74 -14.39 -5.12
C HIS A 9 11.29 -13.96 -4.99
N GLY A 10 10.43 -14.59 -4.19
CA GLY A 10 9.03 -14.14 -4.10
C GLY A 10 8.33 -14.54 -2.81
N LEU A 11 7.44 -13.66 -2.34
CA LEU A 11 6.44 -14.08 -1.36
C LEU A 11 5.56 -15.14 -2.05
N PRO A 12 5.50 -16.37 -1.52
CA PRO A 12 4.99 -17.53 -2.26
C PRO A 12 3.48 -17.51 -2.53
N LEU A 13 2.77 -16.44 -2.17
CA LEU A 13 1.30 -16.37 -2.24
C LEU A 13 0.77 -15.21 -3.09
N VAL A 14 1.38 -14.03 -3.07
CA VAL A 14 1.00 -12.86 -3.88
C VAL A 14 2.17 -11.87 -3.95
N GLN A 15 2.43 -11.33 -5.14
CA GLN A 15 3.47 -10.31 -5.37
C GLN A 15 2.91 -8.89 -5.42
N VAL A 16 1.67 -8.74 -5.89
CA VAL A 16 0.97 -7.45 -6.03
C VAL A 16 -0.30 -7.46 -5.21
N LEU A 17 -0.50 -6.43 -4.40
CA LEU A 17 -1.71 -6.22 -3.61
C LEU A 17 -2.49 -5.01 -4.14
N LEU A 18 -3.81 -5.12 -4.21
CA LEU A 18 -4.71 -4.00 -4.47
C LEU A 18 -5.80 -3.97 -3.39
N VAL A 19 -5.92 -2.83 -2.71
CA VAL A 19 -6.87 -2.64 -1.61
C VAL A 19 -7.70 -1.40 -1.88
N VAL A 20 -9.01 -1.53 -1.74
CA VAL A 20 -9.92 -0.38 -1.70
C VAL A 20 -10.57 -0.35 -0.32
N GLN A 21 -10.17 0.63 0.50
CA GLN A 21 -10.74 0.87 1.81
C GLN A 21 -11.98 1.76 1.67
N ASN A 22 -13.13 1.13 1.40
CA ASN A 22 -14.43 1.80 1.31
C ASN A 22 -15.17 1.88 2.66
N ALA A 23 -14.60 1.33 3.73
CA ALA A 23 -15.19 1.40 5.06
C ALA A 23 -15.04 2.82 5.65
N PRO A 24 -16.05 3.35 6.38
CA PRO A 24 -15.93 4.62 7.06
C PRO A 24 -14.75 4.57 8.04
N ARG A 25 -13.75 5.43 7.84
CA ARG A 25 -12.72 5.67 8.85
C ARG A 25 -13.39 6.45 9.98
N GLY A 26 -13.54 5.80 11.14
CA GLY A 26 -14.03 6.49 12.33
C GLY A 26 -13.05 7.61 12.70
N GLY A 27 -13.56 8.84 12.82
CA GLY A 27 -12.78 9.93 13.39
C GLY A 27 -12.59 9.71 14.88
N LEU A 28 -11.37 9.94 15.38
CA LEU A 28 -11.15 10.09 16.81
C LEU A 28 -11.54 11.53 17.19
N THR A 29 -12.49 11.69 18.11
CA THR A 29 -12.87 13.02 18.61
C THR A 29 -12.40 13.16 20.05
N LEU A 30 -11.55 14.16 20.30
CA LEU A 30 -11.12 14.55 21.65
C LEU A 30 -11.60 15.99 21.93
N PRO A 31 -12.23 16.27 23.08
CA PRO A 31 -12.72 17.62 23.40
C PRO A 31 -11.60 18.67 23.35
N GLY A 32 -11.82 19.76 22.62
CA GLY A 32 -10.89 20.88 22.53
C GLY A 32 -9.66 20.66 21.65
N LEU A 33 -9.61 19.55 20.90
CA LEU A 33 -8.52 19.24 19.97
C LEU A 33 -9.06 19.02 18.56
N ASP A 34 -8.38 19.61 17.59
CA ASP A 34 -8.55 19.31 16.18
C ASP A 34 -7.50 18.27 15.77
N LEU A 35 -7.93 17.19 15.11
CA LEU A 35 -7.09 16.04 14.81
C LEU A 35 -7.11 15.73 13.32
N ASP A 36 -5.92 15.76 12.71
CA ASP A 36 -5.70 15.34 11.33
C ASP A 36 -4.96 14.01 11.27
N ALA A 37 -5.55 13.04 10.58
CA ALA A 37 -4.88 11.78 10.29
C ALA A 37 -3.76 12.02 9.27
N ARG A 38 -2.55 11.59 9.60
CA ARG A 38 -1.41 11.59 8.67
C ARG A 38 -0.99 10.15 8.40
N GLU A 39 -0.75 9.84 7.13
CA GLU A 39 -0.16 8.57 6.77
C GLU A 39 1.31 8.55 7.20
N LEU A 40 1.71 7.47 7.85
CA LEU A 40 3.08 7.23 8.28
C LEU A 40 3.67 6.13 7.39
N SER A 41 4.80 6.44 6.75
CA SER A 41 5.59 5.43 6.06
C SER A 41 6.46 4.67 7.06
N THR A 42 6.48 3.35 6.95
CA THR A 42 7.39 2.48 7.72
C THR A 42 8.77 2.37 7.09
N GLY A 43 8.96 2.89 5.87
CA GLY A 43 10.21 2.76 5.10
C GLY A 43 10.48 1.35 4.55
N THR A 44 9.53 0.42 4.69
CA THR A 44 9.66 -0.98 4.24
C THR A 44 8.41 -1.39 3.47
N SER A 45 8.54 -2.22 2.43
CA SER A 45 7.39 -2.83 1.76
C SER A 45 7.16 -4.26 2.22
N LYS A 46 5.88 -4.65 2.36
CA LYS A 46 5.51 -6.04 2.68
C LYS A 46 5.30 -6.90 1.45
N PHE A 47 5.04 -6.28 0.30
CA PHE A 47 4.86 -6.90 -1.01
C PHE A 47 5.75 -6.16 -2.01
N GLU A 48 5.95 -6.73 -3.20
CA GLU A 48 6.74 -6.06 -4.24
C GLU A 48 6.07 -4.77 -4.69
N LEU A 49 4.73 -4.78 -4.79
CA LEU A 49 3.91 -3.63 -5.14
C LEU A 49 2.55 -3.69 -4.43
N SER A 50 2.11 -2.60 -3.82
CA SER A 50 0.81 -2.49 -3.16
C SER A 50 0.13 -1.19 -3.55
N PHE A 51 -1.07 -1.29 -4.10
CA PHE A 51 -1.94 -0.17 -4.39
C PHE A 51 -3.01 -0.07 -3.30
N LEU A 52 -3.05 1.06 -2.59
CA LEU A 52 -4.01 1.30 -1.53
C LEU A 52 -4.86 2.51 -1.88
N PHE A 53 -6.16 2.29 -2.05
CA PHE A 53 -7.12 3.32 -2.41
C PHE A 53 -8.16 3.55 -1.32
N THR A 54 -8.63 4.79 -1.25
CA THR A 54 -9.77 5.25 -0.46
C THR A 54 -10.67 6.11 -1.35
N PRO A 55 -12.00 6.07 -1.15
CA PRO A 55 -12.89 7.04 -1.79
C PRO A 55 -12.52 8.48 -1.40
N GLY A 56 -12.39 9.35 -2.38
CA GLY A 56 -12.21 10.80 -2.25
C GLY A 56 -13.30 11.56 -2.99
N ALA A 57 -13.23 12.90 -3.00
CA ALA A 57 -14.26 13.75 -3.57
C ALA A 57 -14.44 13.58 -5.09
N GLU A 58 -13.35 13.32 -5.82
CA GLU A 58 -13.34 13.25 -7.30
C GLU A 58 -13.11 11.82 -7.83
N GLY A 59 -13.15 10.80 -6.96
CA GLY A 59 -12.88 9.42 -7.34
C GLY A 59 -12.12 8.64 -6.27
N LEU A 60 -11.15 7.83 -6.67
CA LEU A 60 -10.26 7.13 -5.74
C LEU A 60 -8.99 7.95 -5.53
N ALA A 61 -8.66 8.22 -4.27
CA ALA A 61 -7.36 8.71 -3.85
C ALA A 61 -6.57 7.56 -3.24
N GLY A 62 -5.25 7.55 -3.35
CA GLY A 62 -4.48 6.43 -2.84
C GLY A 62 -2.97 6.63 -2.89
N VAL A 63 -2.28 5.60 -2.43
CA VAL A 63 -0.81 5.52 -2.42
C VAL A 63 -0.35 4.20 -3.00
N VAL A 64 0.85 4.22 -3.58
CA VAL A 64 1.53 3.02 -4.05
C VAL A 64 2.77 2.78 -3.18
N GLU A 65 2.80 1.65 -2.47
CA GLU A 65 3.96 1.17 -1.72
C GLU A 65 4.70 0.13 -2.58
N PHE A 66 6.02 0.19 -2.65
CA PHE A 66 6.80 -0.72 -3.48
C PHE A 66 8.17 -1.05 -2.88
N ASP A 67 8.69 -2.20 -3.27
CA ASP A 67 10.06 -2.62 -2.97
C ASP A 67 11.06 -1.87 -3.87
N ARG A 68 11.93 -1.06 -3.26
CA ARG A 68 12.92 -0.25 -3.98
C ARG A 68 14.08 -1.05 -4.54
N ASP A 69 14.29 -2.28 -4.09
CA ASP A 69 15.29 -3.17 -4.69
C ASP A 69 14.79 -3.74 -6.03
N ARG A 70 13.47 -3.61 -6.31
CA ARG A 70 12.81 -4.11 -7.52
C ARG A 70 12.28 -3.02 -8.45
N PHE A 71 11.78 -1.92 -7.90
CA PHE A 71 11.19 -0.83 -8.67
C PHE A 71 11.84 0.51 -8.32
N ASP A 72 12.00 1.36 -9.34
CA ASP A 72 12.33 2.77 -9.15
C ASP A 72 11.06 3.64 -9.10
N GLY A 73 11.20 4.86 -8.58
CA GLY A 73 10.08 5.80 -8.42
C GLY A 73 9.43 6.17 -9.76
N ALA A 74 10.22 6.39 -10.81
CA ALA A 74 9.71 6.77 -12.13
C ALA A 74 8.83 5.67 -12.76
N THR A 75 9.17 4.40 -12.53
CA THR A 75 8.36 3.26 -12.97
C THR A 75 7.03 3.21 -12.23
N VAL A 76 7.04 3.43 -10.92
CA VAL A 76 5.81 3.44 -10.11
C VAL A 76 4.93 4.64 -10.45
N GLU A 77 5.51 5.82 -10.65
CA GLU A 77 4.77 7.02 -11.09
C GLU A 77 4.04 6.77 -12.42
N ARG A 78 4.71 6.15 -13.39
CA ARG A 78 4.07 5.75 -14.66
C ARG A 78 2.93 4.74 -14.48
N LEU A 79 2.99 3.88 -13.47
CA LEU A 79 1.92 2.93 -13.16
C LEU A 79 0.74 3.58 -12.43
N ALA A 80 1.00 4.65 -11.68
CA ALA A 80 -0.03 5.39 -10.93
C ALA A 80 -0.94 6.24 -11.85
N GLY A 81 -0.46 6.58 -13.05
CA GLY A 81 -1.22 7.31 -14.08
C GLY A 81 -0.83 8.77 -14.21
#